data_AF-A0A6I2MBC5-F1
#
_entry.id   AF-A0A6I2MBC5-F1
#
_cell.length_a   1.000
_cell.length_b   1.000
_cell.length_c   1.000
_cell.angle_alpha   90.00
_cell.angle_beta   90.00
_cell.angle_gamma   90.00
#
_symmetry.space_group_name_H-M   'P 1'
#
loop_
_entity.id
_entity.type
_entity.pdbx_description
1 polymer ?
#
loop_
_entity_poly.entity_id
_entity_poly.type
_entity_poly.pdbx_seq_one_letter_code
_entity_poly.pdbx_strand_id
1 'polypeptide(L)'
;MTKFKTGAAALGALQSGNDGGGNTSSIDFAKFSVGKTYKVRVLGTEDLMQYFGYGMYKKVNTFVAKNPSERDERGNAIANHTAWDLAEKYYRDKQFAASDAKNETDVDKFKKLASPFRGKERFVMGFVNLADGVEIVIDLTRDQALAVYATITKYEKKLGKLAFELSKTNTGTKASDTRVALTPIIDFEDDLTPDEQANFAKYEGKTFNHALFEGLLFEADEKTQIENLVAAGFDITLIGLSIGGQAQADDVTEIGEVTDLDDGDLPF
;
A
#
# COMPACT_ATOMS: atom_id res chain seq x y z
N MET A 1 5.62 18.17 8.65
CA MET A 1 4.44 17.28 8.53
C MET A 1 4.94 15.84 8.54
N THR A 2 4.05 14.88 8.74
CA THR A 2 4.37 13.51 9.19
C THR A 2 3.75 12.50 8.20
N LYS A 3 4.36 11.33 7.94
CA LYS A 3 4.11 10.60 6.66
C LYS A 3 3.08 9.45 6.66
N PHE A 4 2.97 8.64 7.73
CA PHE A 4 2.12 7.44 7.76
C PHE A 4 1.14 7.49 8.93
N LYS A 5 -0.16 7.43 8.70
CA LYS A 5 -1.14 7.60 9.78
C LYS A 5 -1.02 6.50 10.81
N THR A 6 -1.36 6.78 12.07
CA THR A 6 -1.53 5.78 13.13
C THR A 6 -2.82 6.07 13.92
N GLY A 7 -3.29 5.11 14.74
CA GLY A 7 -4.36 5.35 15.71
C GLY A 7 -5.70 5.77 15.08
N ALA A 8 -6.45 6.61 15.80
CA ALA A 8 -7.66 7.29 15.34
C ALA A 8 -7.54 7.94 13.94
N ALA A 9 -6.37 8.45 13.55
CA ALA A 9 -6.17 9.02 12.23
C ALA A 9 -6.12 7.94 11.13
N ALA A 10 -5.53 6.78 11.40
CA ALA A 10 -5.54 5.64 10.48
C ALA A 10 -6.91 4.94 10.42
N LEU A 11 -7.65 4.92 11.53
CA LEU A 11 -9.06 4.49 11.55
C LEU A 11 -9.95 5.45 10.76
N GLY A 12 -9.82 6.76 11.02
CA GLY A 12 -10.44 7.82 10.24
C GLY A 12 -10.08 7.74 8.76
N ALA A 13 -8.87 7.29 8.40
CA ALA A 13 -8.50 7.03 7.00
C ALA A 13 -9.21 5.82 6.37
N LEU A 14 -9.32 4.73 7.13
CA LEU A 14 -10.01 3.51 6.71
C LEU A 14 -11.50 3.78 6.44
N GLN A 15 -12.10 4.68 7.24
CA GLN A 15 -13.51 5.07 7.16
C GLN A 15 -13.78 6.29 6.26
N SER A 16 -12.85 7.26 6.13
CA SER A 16 -13.12 8.58 5.50
C SER A 16 -11.93 9.40 4.94
N GLY A 17 -10.71 9.41 5.51
CA GLY A 17 -9.53 10.17 5.01
C GLY A 17 -8.78 11.06 6.05
N ASN A 18 -7.56 11.56 5.74
CA ASN A 18 -6.65 12.43 6.57
C ASN A 18 -5.89 11.67 7.73
N ASP A 19 -4.83 12.07 8.48
CA ASP A 19 -3.42 12.49 8.13
C ASP A 19 -2.28 11.93 9.09
N GLY A 20 -1.05 11.81 8.56
CA GLY A 20 0.37 11.54 9.01
C GLY A 20 0.96 11.08 10.39
N GLY A 21 2.01 10.21 10.34
CA GLY A 21 3.26 10.10 11.19
C GLY A 21 3.68 8.76 11.93
N GLY A 22 4.94 8.22 11.90
CA GLY A 22 6.12 8.39 10.99
C GLY A 22 7.60 8.06 11.47
N ASN A 23 8.19 6.90 11.07
CA ASN A 23 9.65 6.52 10.87
C ASN A 23 10.57 5.78 11.93
N THR A 24 11.23 4.69 11.46
CA THR A 24 12.39 3.85 11.95
C THR A 24 12.39 2.97 13.24
N SER A 25 12.21 1.66 13.06
CA SER A 25 12.85 0.53 13.77
C SER A 25 12.92 -0.75 12.88
N SER A 26 13.73 -1.75 13.25
CA SER A 26 14.03 -2.93 12.40
C SER A 26 12.98 -4.04 12.52
N ILE A 27 11.82 -3.84 11.89
CA ILE A 27 10.63 -4.68 12.08
C ILE A 27 10.08 -5.10 10.71
N ASP A 28 9.88 -6.40 10.51
CA ASP A 28 9.33 -6.99 9.29
C ASP A 28 7.83 -7.27 9.40
N PHE A 29 7.12 -7.24 8.27
CA PHE A 29 5.74 -7.70 8.18
C PHE A 29 5.62 -9.19 8.52
N ALA A 30 4.66 -9.54 9.38
CA ALA A 30 4.38 -10.93 9.70
C ALA A 30 3.84 -11.66 8.47
N LYS A 31 4.61 -12.65 7.96
CA LYS A 31 4.36 -13.33 6.67
C LYS A 31 2.97 -13.96 6.62
N PHE A 32 2.05 -13.27 5.94
CA PHE A 32 0.64 -13.67 5.80
C PHE A 32 0.31 -14.00 4.33
N SER A 33 0.61 -15.25 3.95
CA SER A 33 0.31 -15.83 2.64
C SER A 33 -1.10 -16.42 2.57
N VAL A 34 -1.59 -16.69 1.36
CA VAL A 34 -2.82 -17.50 1.16
C VAL A 34 -2.65 -18.88 1.81
N GLY A 35 -3.71 -19.39 2.42
CA GLY A 35 -3.73 -20.65 3.16
C GLY A 35 -3.16 -20.55 4.57
N LYS A 36 -2.72 -19.37 5.02
CA LYS A 36 -2.25 -19.16 6.39
C LYS A 36 -3.36 -18.61 7.28
N THR A 37 -3.39 -19.09 8.51
CA THR A 37 -4.16 -18.55 9.63
C THR A 37 -3.22 -18.11 10.76
N TYR A 38 -3.73 -17.26 11.65
CA TYR A 38 -3.15 -16.93 12.95
C TYR A 38 -4.28 -16.90 13.98
N LYS A 39 -4.10 -17.49 15.16
CA LYS A 39 -4.95 -17.15 16.32
C LYS A 39 -4.38 -15.89 16.95
N VAL A 40 -5.22 -14.88 17.13
CA VAL A 40 -4.79 -13.54 17.55
C VAL A 40 -5.64 -12.95 18.66
N ARG A 41 -5.04 -12.06 19.46
CA ARG A 41 -5.74 -11.07 20.28
C ARG A 41 -5.65 -9.70 19.63
N VAL A 42 -6.77 -8.97 19.63
CA VAL A 42 -6.87 -7.55 19.26
C VAL A 42 -6.81 -6.73 20.55
N LEU A 43 -6.04 -5.64 20.59
CA LEU A 43 -5.87 -4.82 21.80
C LEU A 43 -6.76 -3.57 21.79
N GLY A 44 -6.86 -2.88 20.65
CA GLY A 44 -7.77 -1.77 20.40
C GLY A 44 -8.41 -1.80 19.01
N THR A 45 -9.35 -0.88 18.78
CA THR A 45 -9.96 -0.61 17.47
C THR A 45 -9.02 0.16 16.53
N GLU A 46 -8.05 0.87 17.09
CA GLU A 46 -7.20 1.85 16.40
C GLU A 46 -5.76 1.36 16.15
N ASP A 47 -5.50 0.07 16.32
CA ASP A 47 -4.18 -0.53 16.12
C ASP A 47 -3.88 -0.74 14.63
N LEU A 48 -3.82 0.34 13.87
CA LEU A 48 -3.51 0.32 12.44
C LEU A 48 -2.70 1.53 11.97
N MET A 49 -2.00 1.36 10.84
CA MET A 49 -1.33 2.40 10.07
C MET A 49 -1.82 2.41 8.62
N GLN A 50 -1.89 3.59 7.99
CA GLN A 50 -2.14 3.73 6.54
C GLN A 50 -0.91 4.29 5.83
N TYR A 51 -0.58 3.75 4.65
CA TYR A 51 0.45 4.27 3.75
C TYR A 51 0.07 4.13 2.26
N PHE A 52 0.79 4.84 1.39
CA PHE A 52 0.71 4.68 -0.07
C PHE A 52 2.00 4.04 -0.59
N GLY A 53 1.93 2.78 -0.99
CA GLY A 53 3.06 1.98 -1.48
C GLY A 53 3.14 1.98 -3.00
N TYR A 54 4.33 2.25 -3.54
CA TYR A 54 4.69 2.05 -4.94
C TYR A 54 5.41 0.70 -5.11
N GLY A 55 5.52 0.22 -6.34
CA GLY A 55 6.19 -1.05 -6.66
C GLY A 55 5.45 -1.90 -7.69
N MET A 56 6.20 -2.82 -8.31
CA MET A 56 5.74 -3.66 -9.42
C MET A 56 6.22 -5.11 -9.21
N TYR A 57 5.28 -6.03 -9.07
CA TYR A 57 5.55 -7.44 -8.77
C TYR A 57 6.60 -8.05 -9.72
N LYS A 58 7.59 -8.74 -9.14
CA LYS A 58 8.80 -9.30 -9.80
C LYS A 58 9.78 -8.31 -10.44
N LYS A 59 9.56 -7.00 -10.39
CA LYS A 59 10.52 -5.98 -10.85
C LYS A 59 11.04 -5.06 -9.74
N VAL A 60 10.14 -4.55 -8.91
CA VAL A 60 10.42 -3.53 -7.89
C VAL A 60 9.68 -3.89 -6.61
N ASN A 61 10.43 -4.02 -5.50
CA ASN A 61 9.86 -4.26 -4.17
C ASN A 61 9.00 -3.08 -3.70
N THR A 62 8.06 -3.34 -2.79
CA THR A 62 7.19 -2.28 -2.25
C THR A 62 8.02 -1.23 -1.50
N PHE A 63 7.82 0.04 -1.83
CA PHE A 63 8.47 1.17 -1.18
C PHE A 63 7.49 2.32 -0.95
N VAL A 64 7.85 3.28 -0.10
CA VAL A 64 7.16 4.55 0.07
C VAL A 64 8.06 5.71 -0.35
N ALA A 65 7.49 6.77 -0.90
CA ALA A 65 8.28 7.94 -1.27
C ALA A 65 8.70 8.73 -0.03
N LYS A 66 10.00 9.02 0.08
CA LYS A 66 10.58 9.83 1.16
C LYS A 66 9.94 11.22 1.25
N ASN A 67 9.62 11.81 0.10
CA ASN A 67 8.78 12.98 -0.06
C ASN A 67 7.51 12.54 -0.82
N PRO A 68 6.38 12.29 -0.14
CA PRO A 68 5.16 11.79 -0.79
C PRO A 68 4.31 12.93 -1.36
N SER A 69 3.63 12.65 -2.47
CA SER A 69 2.62 13.53 -3.08
C SER A 69 1.45 13.82 -2.15
N GLU A 70 0.87 15.00 -2.27
CA GLU A 70 -0.45 15.31 -1.70
C GLU A 70 -1.52 14.52 -2.47
N ARG A 71 -2.54 14.02 -1.76
CA ARG A 71 -3.57 13.13 -2.33
C ARG A 71 -4.98 13.54 -1.94
N ASP A 72 -5.94 13.29 -2.84
CA ASP A 72 -7.38 13.46 -2.56
C ASP A 72 -7.94 12.32 -1.68
N GLU A 73 -9.22 12.46 -1.29
CA GLU A 73 -9.97 11.44 -0.53
C GLU A 73 -10.01 10.05 -1.20
N ARG A 74 -9.76 10.00 -2.51
CA ARG A 74 -9.75 8.77 -3.34
C ARG A 74 -8.32 8.24 -3.56
N GLY A 75 -7.32 8.84 -2.91
CA GLY A 75 -5.91 8.46 -3.00
C GLY A 75 -5.23 8.81 -4.32
N ASN A 76 -5.81 9.68 -5.16
CA ASN A 76 -5.18 10.19 -6.37
C ASN A 76 -4.18 11.30 -5.99
N ALA A 77 -3.01 11.35 -6.63
CA ALA A 77 -2.05 12.45 -6.40
C ALA A 77 -2.54 13.75 -7.05
N ILE A 78 -2.49 14.87 -6.31
CA ILE A 78 -2.99 16.18 -6.74
C ILE A 78 -1.93 17.29 -6.73
N ALA A 79 -0.86 17.16 -5.93
CA ALA A 79 0.29 18.07 -5.91
C ALA A 79 1.55 17.34 -5.40
N ASN A 80 2.71 17.98 -5.54
CA ASN A 80 4.03 17.45 -5.12
C ASN A 80 4.34 16.06 -5.70
N HIS A 81 4.00 15.84 -6.96
CA HIS A 81 4.06 14.52 -7.61
C HIS A 81 5.43 13.85 -7.51
N THR A 82 5.43 12.62 -7.01
CA THR A 82 6.58 11.70 -7.15
C THR A 82 6.84 11.36 -8.61
N ALA A 83 8.06 10.90 -8.93
CA ALA A 83 8.36 10.36 -10.26
C ALA A 83 7.41 9.22 -10.67
N TRP A 84 6.93 8.42 -9.72
CA TRP A 84 5.95 7.36 -9.96
C TRP A 84 4.53 7.88 -10.23
N ASP A 85 4.12 8.98 -9.58
CA ASP A 85 2.86 9.66 -9.92
C ASP A 85 2.93 10.39 -11.27
N LEU A 86 4.10 10.93 -11.65
CA LEU A 86 4.33 11.45 -13.00
C LEU A 86 4.23 10.34 -14.07
N ALA A 87 4.78 9.16 -13.80
CA ALA A 87 4.64 7.99 -14.67
C ALA A 87 3.19 7.46 -14.75
N GLU A 88 2.40 7.52 -13.67
CA GLU A 88 0.94 7.30 -13.78
C GLU A 88 0.31 8.39 -14.65
N LYS A 89 0.59 9.67 -14.38
CA LYS A 89 -0.01 10.83 -15.04
C LYS A 89 0.20 10.80 -16.56
N TYR A 90 1.41 10.51 -17.03
CA TYR A 90 1.71 10.39 -18.46
C TYR A 90 0.75 9.45 -19.19
N TYR A 91 0.49 8.27 -18.61
CA TYR A 91 -0.46 7.32 -19.19
C TYR A 91 -1.93 7.72 -18.93
N ARG A 92 -2.25 8.45 -17.87
CA ARG A 92 -3.60 9.04 -17.67
C ARG A 92 -3.92 10.10 -18.71
N ASP A 93 -2.99 11.01 -19.00
CA ASP A 93 -3.16 12.05 -20.02
C ASP A 93 -3.41 11.42 -21.40
N LYS A 94 -2.65 10.38 -21.76
CA LYS A 94 -2.90 9.58 -22.97
C LYS A 94 -4.22 8.80 -22.93
N GLN A 95 -4.65 8.30 -21.76
CA GLN A 95 -5.96 7.68 -21.58
C GLN A 95 -7.11 8.68 -21.83
N PHE A 96 -6.98 9.93 -21.37
CA PHE A 96 -7.99 10.96 -21.59
C PHE A 96 -8.03 11.42 -23.07
N ALA A 97 -6.88 11.68 -23.68
CA ALA A 97 -6.81 12.00 -25.12
C ALA A 97 -7.41 10.90 -26.01
N ALA A 98 -7.19 9.62 -25.69
CA ALA A 98 -7.84 8.50 -26.36
C ALA A 98 -9.35 8.45 -26.13
N SER A 99 -9.84 8.86 -24.95
CA SER A 99 -11.26 8.94 -24.62
C SER A 99 -11.97 10.05 -25.39
N ASP A 100 -11.36 11.22 -25.52
CA ASP A 100 -11.88 12.34 -26.29
C ASP A 100 -11.92 12.02 -27.79
N ALA A 101 -10.91 11.29 -28.27
CA ALA A 101 -10.86 10.70 -29.61
C ALA A 101 -11.78 9.47 -29.80
N LYS A 102 -12.52 9.04 -28.75
CA LYS A 102 -13.44 7.87 -28.73
C LYS A 102 -12.78 6.53 -29.12
N ASN A 103 -11.49 6.39 -28.86
CA ASN A 103 -10.71 5.18 -29.11
C ASN A 103 -10.64 4.32 -27.83
N GLU A 104 -11.67 3.49 -27.63
CA GLU A 104 -11.79 2.61 -26.44
C GLU A 104 -10.61 1.63 -26.28
N THR A 105 -9.99 1.20 -27.38
CA THR A 105 -8.82 0.31 -27.36
C THR A 105 -7.61 0.97 -26.71
N ASP A 106 -7.27 2.20 -27.10
CA ASP A 106 -6.16 2.94 -26.50
C ASP A 106 -6.52 3.44 -25.08
N VAL A 107 -7.78 3.78 -24.79
CA VAL A 107 -8.24 4.04 -23.41
C VAL A 107 -7.91 2.86 -22.50
N ASP A 108 -8.33 1.64 -22.88
CA ASP A 108 -8.17 0.48 -22.00
C ASP A 108 -6.73 -0.05 -21.98
N LYS A 109 -5.91 0.26 -22.99
CA LYS A 109 -4.44 0.07 -23.03
C LYS A 109 -3.71 1.04 -22.08
N PHE A 110 -3.93 2.34 -22.20
CA PHE A 110 -3.27 3.34 -21.35
C PHE A 110 -3.69 3.24 -19.89
N LYS A 111 -4.95 2.89 -19.60
CA LYS A 111 -5.45 2.53 -18.27
C LYS A 111 -4.71 1.34 -17.65
N LYS A 112 -4.34 0.32 -18.45
CA LYS A 112 -3.51 -0.83 -18.01
C LYS A 112 -2.05 -0.44 -17.80
N LEU A 113 -1.51 0.48 -18.60
CA LEU A 113 -0.15 1.00 -18.45
C LEU A 113 0.02 1.94 -17.25
N ALA A 114 -0.99 2.73 -16.90
CA ALA A 114 -0.99 3.62 -15.73
C ALA A 114 -1.04 2.87 -14.38
N SER A 115 -1.86 1.80 -14.31
CA SER A 115 -2.20 1.09 -13.06
C SER A 115 -1.01 0.55 -12.23
N PRO A 116 0.10 0.07 -12.82
CA PRO A 116 1.28 -0.35 -12.06
C PRO A 116 2.01 0.77 -11.33
N PHE A 117 2.05 1.99 -11.89
CA PHE A 117 2.81 3.12 -11.36
C PHE A 117 2.09 3.87 -10.23
N ARG A 118 0.75 3.81 -10.22
CA ARG A 118 -0.09 4.36 -9.14
C ARG A 118 0.42 3.96 -7.75
N GLY A 119 0.57 4.95 -6.86
CA GLY A 119 0.71 4.74 -5.42
C GLY A 119 -0.52 4.02 -4.87
N LYS A 120 -0.35 2.77 -4.43
CA LYS A 120 -1.44 1.92 -3.95
C LYS A 120 -1.62 2.13 -2.46
N GLU A 121 -2.84 2.45 -2.06
CA GLU A 121 -3.23 2.54 -0.66
C GLU A 121 -3.12 1.16 0.02
N ARG A 122 -2.51 1.16 1.21
CA ARG A 122 -2.27 -0.02 2.04
C ARG A 122 -2.59 0.30 3.49
N PHE A 123 -3.03 -0.71 4.23
CA PHE A 123 -3.30 -0.63 5.65
C PHE A 123 -2.53 -1.73 6.37
N VAL A 124 -1.78 -1.36 7.40
CA VAL A 124 -1.10 -2.27 8.31
C VAL A 124 -1.94 -2.39 9.57
N MET A 125 -2.29 -3.59 10.00
CA MET A 125 -3.04 -3.80 11.25
C MET A 125 -2.21 -4.59 12.26
N GLY A 126 -2.28 -4.17 13.52
CA GLY A 126 -1.57 -4.74 14.66
C GLY A 126 -2.39 -5.78 15.41
N PHE A 127 -1.75 -6.88 15.82
CA PHE A 127 -2.33 -7.97 16.59
C PHE A 127 -1.30 -8.57 17.55
N VAL A 128 -1.73 -9.33 18.56
CA VAL A 128 -0.85 -10.27 19.26
C VAL A 128 -1.07 -11.66 18.68
N ASN A 129 -0.03 -12.32 18.20
CA ASN A 129 -0.07 -13.73 17.82
C ASN A 129 -0.11 -14.60 19.09
N LEU A 130 -1.10 -15.48 19.21
CA LEU A 130 -1.26 -16.30 20.42
C LEU A 130 -0.32 -17.51 20.45
N ALA A 131 0.20 -17.95 19.30
CA ALA A 131 1.08 -19.12 19.23
C ALA A 131 2.47 -18.89 19.86
N ASP A 132 2.98 -17.66 19.85
CA ASP A 132 4.27 -17.25 20.44
C ASP A 132 4.12 -16.15 21.50
N GLY A 133 2.97 -15.45 21.53
CA GLY A 133 2.72 -14.33 22.45
C GLY A 133 3.38 -13.03 22.01
N VAL A 134 3.70 -12.87 20.71
CA VAL A 134 4.42 -11.71 20.16
C VAL A 134 3.49 -10.81 19.37
N GLU A 135 3.70 -9.50 19.46
CA GLU A 135 2.98 -8.51 18.63
C GLU A 135 3.44 -8.59 17.16
N ILE A 136 2.46 -8.61 16.25
CA ILE A 136 2.64 -8.76 14.81
C ILE A 136 1.92 -7.65 14.04
N VAL A 137 2.47 -7.29 12.87
CA VAL A 137 1.92 -6.30 11.95
C VAL A 137 1.63 -6.94 10.59
N ILE A 138 0.42 -6.71 10.06
CA ILE A 138 -0.13 -7.38 8.87
C ILE A 138 -0.54 -6.35 7.81
N ASP A 139 0.08 -6.41 6.62
CA ASP A 139 -0.23 -5.54 5.48
C ASP A 139 -1.40 -6.08 4.61
N LEU A 140 -2.39 -5.20 4.36
CA LEU A 140 -3.70 -5.49 3.75
C LEU A 140 -4.06 -4.46 2.67
N THR A 141 -4.90 -4.87 1.69
CA THR A 141 -5.63 -3.89 0.84
C THR A 141 -6.68 -3.16 1.68
N ARG A 142 -7.19 -2.01 1.20
CA ARG A 142 -8.38 -1.34 1.77
C ARG A 142 -9.51 -2.35 2.03
N ASP A 143 -9.91 -3.13 1.02
CA ASP A 143 -11.01 -4.10 1.15
C ASP A 143 -10.76 -5.19 2.21
N GLN A 144 -9.51 -5.63 2.35
CA GLN A 144 -9.12 -6.63 3.34
C GLN A 144 -9.08 -6.04 4.76
N ALA A 145 -8.59 -4.81 4.91
CA ALA A 145 -8.61 -4.09 6.18
C ALA A 145 -10.05 -3.74 6.61
N LEU A 146 -10.92 -3.32 5.68
CA LEU A 146 -12.34 -3.09 5.95
C LEU A 146 -13.05 -4.37 6.42
N ALA A 147 -12.77 -5.53 5.78
CA ALA A 147 -13.36 -6.81 6.18
C ALA A 147 -12.93 -7.26 7.60
N VAL A 148 -11.65 -7.09 7.94
CA VAL A 148 -11.11 -7.35 9.28
C VAL A 148 -11.69 -6.38 10.30
N TYR A 149 -11.66 -5.08 9.99
CA TYR A 149 -12.11 -4.03 10.89
C TYR A 149 -13.62 -4.11 11.19
N ALA A 150 -14.44 -4.53 10.23
CA ALA A 150 -15.87 -4.76 10.45
C ALA A 150 -16.15 -5.80 11.57
N THR A 151 -15.32 -6.85 11.68
CA THR A 151 -15.35 -7.75 12.84
C THR A 151 -14.90 -7.04 14.12
N ILE A 152 -13.78 -6.29 14.07
CA ILE A 152 -13.26 -5.56 15.24
C ILE A 152 -14.33 -4.61 15.83
N THR A 153 -15.01 -3.80 15.00
CA THR A 153 -16.11 -2.94 15.46
C THR A 153 -17.28 -3.76 16.03
N LYS A 154 -17.69 -4.85 15.35
CA LYS A 154 -18.80 -5.71 15.79
C LYS A 154 -18.54 -6.34 17.17
N TYR A 155 -17.28 -6.56 17.54
CA TYR A 155 -16.87 -7.17 18.81
C TYR A 155 -16.08 -6.21 19.73
N GLU A 156 -16.11 -4.89 19.49
CA GLU A 156 -15.39 -3.84 20.25
C GLU A 156 -15.52 -4.03 21.77
N LYS A 157 -16.75 -4.13 22.26
CA LYS A 157 -17.09 -4.31 23.70
C LYS A 157 -16.70 -5.69 24.26
N LYS A 158 -16.02 -6.52 23.47
CA LYS A 158 -15.56 -7.87 23.78
C LYS A 158 -14.12 -8.16 23.35
N LEU A 159 -13.34 -7.22 22.80
CA LEU A 159 -11.97 -7.48 22.32
C LEU A 159 -11.07 -8.03 23.44
N GLY A 160 -11.17 -7.47 24.66
CA GLY A 160 -10.48 -7.98 25.84
C GLY A 160 -10.97 -9.34 26.38
N LYS A 161 -11.98 -9.96 25.73
CA LYS A 161 -12.63 -11.23 26.12
C LYS A 161 -12.74 -12.25 24.98
N LEU A 162 -12.23 -11.94 23.79
CA LEU A 162 -12.31 -12.80 22.61
C LEU A 162 -10.95 -12.86 21.91
N ALA A 163 -10.48 -14.07 21.68
CA ALA A 163 -9.49 -14.35 20.66
C ALA A 163 -10.19 -14.42 19.29
N PHE A 164 -9.42 -14.34 18.22
CA PHE A 164 -9.93 -14.40 16.86
C PHE A 164 -9.01 -15.26 15.99
N GLU A 165 -9.56 -15.98 15.02
CA GLU A 165 -8.77 -16.46 13.89
C GLU A 165 -8.70 -15.35 12.83
N LEU A 166 -7.49 -14.97 12.45
CA LEU A 166 -7.18 -14.12 11.30
C LEU A 166 -6.70 -15.03 10.16
N SER A 167 -7.53 -15.20 9.12
CA SER A 167 -7.29 -16.14 8.01
C SER A 167 -7.23 -15.46 6.65
N LYS A 168 -6.39 -15.99 5.74
CA LYS A 168 -6.23 -15.48 4.37
C LYS A 168 -6.46 -16.57 3.34
N THR A 169 -7.55 -16.42 2.59
CA THR A 169 -8.01 -17.40 1.60
C THR A 169 -7.96 -16.83 0.20
N ASN A 170 -7.93 -17.69 -0.80
CA ASN A 170 -8.26 -17.36 -2.18
C ASN A 170 -9.01 -18.56 -2.75
N THR A 171 -10.25 -18.34 -3.19
CA THR A 171 -11.16 -19.38 -3.70
C THR A 171 -11.27 -19.38 -5.23
N GLY A 172 -10.53 -18.50 -5.91
CA GLY A 172 -10.49 -18.37 -7.35
C GLY A 172 -9.09 -18.59 -7.93
N THR A 173 -8.90 -18.20 -9.19
CA THR A 173 -7.62 -18.30 -9.89
C THR A 173 -6.88 -16.97 -10.00
N LYS A 174 -7.48 -15.86 -9.54
CA LYS A 174 -6.92 -14.51 -9.69
C LYS A 174 -6.53 -13.94 -8.32
N ALA A 175 -5.52 -13.07 -8.31
CA ALA A 175 -5.11 -12.36 -7.09
C ALA A 175 -6.25 -11.49 -6.49
N SER A 176 -7.16 -10.98 -7.35
CA SER A 176 -8.40 -10.26 -6.98
C SER A 176 -9.35 -11.05 -6.07
N ASP A 177 -9.21 -12.38 -6.04
CA ASP A 177 -10.14 -13.29 -5.38
C ASP A 177 -9.64 -13.62 -3.95
N THR A 178 -8.50 -13.03 -3.55
CA THR A 178 -7.91 -13.14 -2.22
C THR A 178 -8.75 -12.39 -1.18
N ARG A 179 -9.19 -13.09 -0.13
CA ARG A 179 -9.92 -12.52 1.00
C ARG A 179 -9.12 -12.67 2.28
N VAL A 180 -9.39 -11.78 3.23
CA VAL A 180 -8.93 -11.88 4.61
C VAL A 180 -10.16 -11.79 5.50
N ALA A 181 -10.25 -12.66 6.50
CA ALA A 181 -11.33 -12.69 7.46
C ALA A 181 -10.77 -12.65 8.87
N LEU A 182 -11.51 -12.02 9.78
CA LEU A 182 -11.30 -12.11 11.22
C LEU A 182 -12.57 -12.72 11.81
N THR A 183 -12.44 -13.86 12.49
CA THR A 183 -13.55 -14.65 13.04
C THR A 183 -13.35 -14.83 14.54
N PRO A 184 -14.32 -14.50 15.41
CA PRO A 184 -14.16 -14.68 16.85
C PRO A 184 -14.08 -16.17 17.21
N ILE A 185 -13.11 -16.52 18.04
CA ILE A 185 -13.02 -17.79 18.72
C ILE A 185 -13.96 -17.72 19.93
N ILE A 186 -14.86 -18.71 20.05
CA ILE A 186 -15.96 -18.67 21.02
C ILE A 186 -15.65 -19.56 22.23
N ASP A 187 -15.07 -20.74 22.01
CA ASP A 187 -14.70 -21.64 23.09
C ASP A 187 -13.20 -21.53 23.39
N PHE A 188 -12.85 -20.90 24.50
CA PHE A 188 -11.44 -20.75 24.88
C PHE A 188 -10.83 -22.06 25.40
N GLU A 189 -11.63 -23.00 25.87
CA GLU A 189 -11.14 -24.24 26.49
C GLU A 189 -10.86 -25.30 25.42
N ASP A 190 -11.73 -25.40 24.39
CA ASP A 190 -11.56 -26.32 23.27
C ASP A 190 -10.73 -25.73 22.10
N ASP A 191 -10.91 -24.45 21.71
CA ASP A 191 -10.24 -23.88 20.51
C ASP A 191 -8.83 -23.31 20.79
N LEU A 192 -8.43 -23.07 22.05
CA LEU A 192 -7.11 -22.53 22.42
C LEU A 192 -6.31 -23.49 23.29
N THR A 193 -5.03 -23.70 22.93
CA THR A 193 -4.07 -24.41 23.78
C THR A 193 -3.75 -23.63 25.07
N PRO A 194 -3.28 -24.28 26.15
CA PRO A 194 -2.92 -23.59 27.40
C PRO A 194 -1.89 -22.47 27.23
N ASP A 195 -0.93 -22.62 26.30
CA ASP A 195 0.04 -21.57 25.98
C ASP A 195 -0.61 -20.40 25.24
N GLU A 196 -1.54 -20.64 24.30
CA GLU A 196 -2.32 -19.59 23.64
C GLU A 196 -3.23 -18.84 24.63
N GLN A 197 -3.85 -19.54 25.58
CA GLN A 197 -4.63 -18.92 26.67
C GLN A 197 -3.73 -18.06 27.58
N ALA A 198 -2.55 -18.57 27.98
CA ALA A 198 -1.58 -17.81 28.76
C ALA A 198 -1.05 -16.59 27.99
N ASN A 199 -0.79 -16.72 26.70
CA ASN A 199 -0.39 -15.63 25.81
C ASN A 199 -1.50 -14.59 25.64
N PHE A 200 -2.77 -15.01 25.59
CA PHE A 200 -3.91 -14.09 25.63
C PHE A 200 -3.94 -13.29 26.93
N ALA A 201 -3.80 -13.96 28.08
CA ALA A 201 -3.82 -13.34 29.41
C ALA A 201 -2.67 -12.33 29.65
N LYS A 202 -1.47 -12.59 29.10
CA LYS A 202 -0.30 -11.67 29.17
C LYS A 202 -0.57 -10.25 28.65
N TYR A 203 -1.64 -10.05 27.88
CA TYR A 203 -2.02 -8.76 27.29
C TYR A 203 -3.33 -8.16 27.84
N GLU A 204 -3.83 -8.65 28.98
CA GLU A 204 -4.92 -7.96 29.68
C GLU A 204 -4.51 -6.55 30.13
N GLY A 205 -5.37 -5.55 29.87
CA GLY A 205 -5.12 -4.15 30.17
C GLY A 205 -4.04 -3.45 29.35
N LYS A 206 -3.40 -4.12 28.38
CA LYS A 206 -2.32 -3.54 27.56
C LYS A 206 -2.83 -2.93 26.25
N THR A 207 -2.21 -1.82 25.85
CA THR A 207 -2.27 -1.25 24.50
C THR A 207 -1.30 -1.96 23.57
N PHE A 208 -1.55 -1.92 22.26
CA PHE A 208 -0.56 -2.34 21.26
C PHE A 208 0.61 -1.36 21.19
N ASN A 209 1.79 -1.86 20.88
CA ASN A 209 3.00 -1.09 20.68
C ASN A 209 3.01 -0.40 19.30
N HIS A 210 2.45 0.81 19.18
CA HIS A 210 2.42 1.54 17.90
C HIS A 210 3.80 1.87 17.31
N ALA A 211 4.89 1.79 18.08
CA ALA A 211 6.26 1.88 17.53
C ALA A 211 6.60 0.72 16.57
N LEU A 212 5.80 -0.37 16.57
CA LEU A 212 5.92 -1.44 15.57
C LEU A 212 5.55 -1.01 14.14
N PHE A 213 4.97 0.18 13.97
CA PHE A 213 4.74 0.80 12.66
C PHE A 213 5.94 1.65 12.17
N GLU A 214 6.89 1.98 13.05
CA GLU A 214 8.06 2.80 12.71
C GLU A 214 9.09 1.95 11.95
N GLY A 215 9.47 2.37 10.74
CA GLY A 215 10.56 1.76 9.95
C GLY A 215 10.21 0.52 9.15
N LEU A 216 8.99 0.01 9.34
CA LEU A 216 8.37 -1.11 8.62
C LEU A 216 8.31 -0.94 7.08
N LEU A 217 8.67 0.23 6.55
CA LEU A 217 8.55 0.61 5.14
C LEU A 217 9.85 1.25 4.63
N PHE A 218 10.37 0.75 3.51
CA PHE A 218 11.54 1.33 2.84
C PHE A 218 11.19 2.69 2.22
N GLU A 219 11.79 3.77 2.73
CA GLU A 219 11.66 5.12 2.16
C GLU A 219 12.63 5.33 0.97
N ALA A 220 12.10 5.36 -0.25
CA ALA A 220 12.86 5.68 -1.44
C ALA A 220 12.95 7.20 -1.64
N ASP A 221 14.17 7.74 -1.78
CA ASP A 221 14.37 9.11 -2.26
C ASP A 221 14.13 9.23 -3.78
N GLU A 222 14.22 10.46 -4.31
CA GLU A 222 13.93 10.75 -5.72
C GLU A 222 14.82 9.95 -6.68
N LYS A 223 16.13 9.87 -6.40
CA LYS A 223 17.07 9.04 -7.17
C LYS A 223 16.63 7.58 -7.17
N THR A 224 16.37 7.02 -5.98
CA THR A 224 15.93 5.63 -5.82
C THR A 224 14.62 5.37 -6.56
N GLN A 225 13.71 6.35 -6.61
CA GLN A 225 12.45 6.26 -7.35
C GLN A 225 12.64 6.25 -8.87
N ILE A 226 13.58 7.04 -9.40
CA ILE A 226 13.96 7.05 -10.82
C ILE A 226 14.63 5.72 -11.21
N GLU A 227 15.58 5.24 -10.42
CA GLU A 227 16.21 3.92 -10.62
C GLU A 227 15.15 2.79 -10.60
N ASN A 228 14.17 2.89 -9.69
CA ASN A 228 13.02 1.98 -9.64
C ASN A 228 12.08 2.10 -10.86
N LEU A 229 11.90 3.28 -11.47
CA LEU A 229 11.11 3.40 -12.72
C LEU A 229 11.80 2.68 -13.88
N VAL A 230 13.11 2.86 -14.01
CA VAL A 230 13.91 2.17 -15.04
C VAL A 230 13.88 0.65 -14.82
N ALA A 231 14.02 0.18 -13.57
CA ALA A 231 13.85 -1.23 -13.22
C ALA A 231 12.41 -1.75 -13.45
N ALA A 232 11.40 -0.89 -13.31
CA ALA A 232 10.02 -1.21 -13.68
C ALA A 232 9.81 -1.30 -15.21
N GLY A 233 10.77 -0.85 -16.02
CA GLY A 233 10.68 -0.78 -17.48
C GLY A 233 9.88 0.42 -17.99
N PHE A 234 9.92 1.54 -17.28
CA PHE A 234 9.39 2.82 -17.74
C PHE A 234 10.50 3.67 -18.34
N ASP A 235 10.24 4.27 -19.49
CA ASP A 235 11.12 5.26 -20.10
C ASP A 235 10.92 6.63 -19.41
N ILE A 236 11.91 7.00 -18.60
CA ILE A 236 11.87 8.22 -17.79
C ILE A 236 11.98 9.51 -18.62
N THR A 237 12.39 9.45 -19.88
CA THR A 237 12.44 10.63 -20.77
C THR A 237 11.04 11.13 -21.08
N LEU A 238 10.04 10.25 -21.06
CA LEU A 238 8.61 10.55 -21.27
C LEU A 238 8.02 11.49 -20.21
N ILE A 239 8.73 11.73 -19.11
CA ILE A 239 8.38 12.67 -18.03
C ILE A 239 9.49 13.70 -17.75
N GLY A 240 10.41 13.92 -18.70
CA GLY A 240 11.47 14.94 -18.58
C GLY A 240 12.61 14.60 -17.61
N LEU A 241 12.80 13.32 -17.27
CA LEU A 241 13.83 12.87 -16.33
C LEU A 241 14.95 12.09 -17.02
N SER A 242 16.15 12.14 -16.43
CA SER A 242 17.34 11.41 -16.90
C SER A 242 18.06 10.71 -15.73
N ILE A 243 18.92 9.74 -16.03
CA ILE A 243 19.72 9.07 -14.99
C ILE A 243 20.96 9.93 -14.70
N GLY A 244 21.02 10.50 -13.50
CA GLY A 244 22.19 11.23 -12.99
C GLY A 244 22.17 12.75 -13.20
N GLY A 245 21.21 13.29 -13.95
CA GLY A 245 20.88 14.72 -13.97
C GLY A 245 19.70 15.05 -13.04
N GLN A 246 19.72 16.23 -12.44
CA GLN A 246 18.47 16.84 -11.95
C GLN A 246 17.56 17.16 -13.14
N ALA A 247 16.24 17.29 -12.92
CA ALA A 247 15.29 17.60 -13.98
C ALA A 247 15.76 18.81 -14.81
N GLN A 248 15.84 18.63 -16.13
CA GLN A 248 16.38 19.64 -17.03
C GLN A 248 15.35 20.76 -17.14
N ALA A 249 15.69 21.94 -16.63
CA ALA A 249 14.82 23.10 -16.69
C ALA A 249 14.85 23.67 -18.11
N ASP A 250 13.83 23.32 -18.90
CA ASP A 250 13.67 23.73 -20.30
C ASP A 250 13.39 25.24 -20.42
N ASP A 251 14.46 26.03 -20.41
CA ASP A 251 14.49 27.39 -20.95
C ASP A 251 14.66 27.31 -22.48
N VAL A 252 13.54 27.19 -23.20
CA VAL A 252 13.52 26.99 -24.66
C VAL A 252 13.10 28.27 -25.37
N THR A 253 14.10 29.04 -25.78
CA THR A 253 13.98 30.16 -26.72
C THR A 253 13.75 29.64 -28.15
N GLU A 254 12.88 30.33 -28.89
CA GLU A 254 12.68 30.31 -30.35
C GLU A 254 13.01 29.03 -31.16
N ILE A 255 11.93 28.34 -31.53
CA ILE A 255 11.74 27.55 -32.76
C ILE A 255 12.73 27.85 -33.92
N GLY A 256 13.54 26.84 -34.28
CA GLY A 256 14.46 26.90 -35.42
C GLY A 256 14.42 25.66 -36.30
N GLU A 257 13.68 25.77 -37.42
CA GLU A 257 13.71 24.95 -38.65
C GLU A 257 13.40 23.43 -38.55
N VAL A 258 12.68 22.91 -39.54
CA VAL A 258 12.29 21.49 -39.66
C VAL A 258 13.14 20.82 -40.73
N THR A 259 13.70 19.65 -40.41
CA THR A 259 14.29 18.74 -41.41
C THR A 259 13.68 17.35 -41.26
N ASP A 260 13.43 16.70 -42.39
CA ASP A 260 12.67 15.46 -42.45
C ASP A 260 13.39 14.27 -41.78
N LEU A 261 12.61 13.39 -41.16
CA LEU A 261 13.05 12.06 -40.73
C LEU A 261 12.27 11.00 -41.51
N ASP A 262 13.01 10.05 -42.10
CA ASP A 262 12.52 9.07 -43.05
C ASP A 262 11.75 7.92 -42.36
N ASP A 263 10.76 7.33 -43.04
CA ASP A 263 9.81 6.31 -42.53
C ASP A 263 10.45 4.91 -42.44
N GLY A 264 11.69 4.83 -41.93
CA GLY A 264 12.59 3.69 -42.12
C GLY A 264 12.75 2.70 -40.96
N ASP A 265 12.74 3.15 -39.69
CA ASP A 265 13.41 2.41 -38.61
C ASP A 265 12.58 2.24 -37.32
N LEU A 266 11.57 1.34 -37.40
CA LEU A 266 10.86 0.80 -36.23
C LEU A 266 10.93 -0.73 -36.24
N PRO A 267 11.63 -1.37 -35.28
CA PRO A 267 11.66 -2.83 -35.16
C PRO A 267 10.35 -3.40 -34.57
N PHE A 268 10.04 -4.64 -34.97
CA PHE A 268 8.85 -5.42 -34.59
C PHE A 268 8.92 -6.02 -33.18
#